data_AF-A0AAN5B0N2-F1
#
_entry.id   AF-A0AAN5B0N2-F1
#
_cell.length_a   1.000
_cell.length_b   1.000
_cell.length_c   1.000
_cell.angle_alpha   90.00
_cell.angle_beta   90.00
_cell.angle_gamma   90.00
#
_symmetry.space_group_name_H-M   'P 1'
#
loop_
_entity.id
_entity.type
_entity.pdbx_description
1 polymer ?
#
loop_
_entity_poly.entity_id
_entity_poly.type
_entity_poly.pdbx_seq_one_letter_code
_entity_poly.pdbx_strand_id
1 'polypeptide(L)'
;MLLVLRTCVRQTDTNDERIAEPMSLNDARALMAYVLLGDPGMGKTEAFRQQAEAVGGHFINAGDFLALDDHPELKNSMLPVFIDGLDETRAGSTVAGRVPLDSIRNKLRQFGCHSFRLSCRAADWFGNPDAAKLQALLPAAEEIQVLTLQPLTALDVEAILRKNHSIGDPHAFITSAAQHGLTDLLLNPQTLGMLAKAIGPNNQWPETRQAVYEMACDRLVLEHNEEHRTARYKSAPDHDRLKRAAAYLCAVQLIADLAGFSPLWALLHKSRC
;
A
#
# COMPACT_ATOMS: atom_id res chain seq x y z
N MET A 1 15.51 -4.33 -8.83
CA MET A 1 14.71 -3.09 -8.86
C MET A 1 15.43 -2.09 -7.98
N LEU A 2 15.76 -0.89 -8.44
CA LEU A 2 16.26 0.17 -7.56
C LEU A 2 15.18 0.46 -6.52
N LEU A 3 15.63 0.44 -5.28
CA LEU A 3 14.85 0.71 -4.11
C LEU A 3 15.23 2.08 -3.60
N VAL A 4 14.27 2.98 -3.59
CA VAL A 4 14.45 4.35 -3.10
C VAL A 4 14.18 4.39 -1.61
N LEU A 5 14.92 5.25 -0.89
CA LEU A 5 14.69 5.49 0.52
C LEU A 5 13.31 6.12 0.69
N ARG A 6 12.42 5.42 1.39
CA ARG A 6 11.05 5.88 1.58
C ARG A 6 10.95 6.75 2.83
N THR A 7 10.10 7.76 2.75
CA THR A 7 9.72 8.60 3.90
C THR A 7 8.31 8.24 4.35
N CYS A 8 8.04 8.48 5.63
CA CYS A 8 6.73 8.30 6.23
C CYS A 8 6.41 9.43 7.20
N VAL A 9 5.13 9.65 7.44
CA VAL A 9 4.64 10.55 8.48
C VAL A 9 3.98 9.75 9.59
N ARG A 10 4.15 10.16 10.85
CA ARG A 10 3.40 9.58 11.96
C ARG A 10 1.97 10.11 11.93
N GLN A 11 0.99 9.24 12.07
CA GLN A 11 -0.37 9.68 12.34
C GLN A 11 -0.46 10.14 13.79
N THR A 12 -0.98 11.33 14.01
CA THR A 12 -1.31 11.84 15.34
C THR A 12 -2.79 11.59 15.61
N ASP A 13 -3.13 11.07 16.79
CA ASP A 13 -4.52 10.82 17.20
C ASP A 13 -5.35 12.09 17.34
N THR A 14 -4.70 13.26 17.39
CA THR A 14 -5.37 14.55 17.44
C THR A 14 -5.75 15.01 16.05
N ASN A 15 -6.98 15.53 15.92
CA ASN A 15 -7.50 16.34 14.81
C ASN A 15 -6.71 17.67 14.61
N ASP A 16 -5.46 17.69 15.05
CA ASP A 16 -4.51 18.77 15.01
C ASP A 16 -3.93 18.75 13.59
N GLU A 17 -4.33 19.71 12.77
CA GLU A 17 -3.89 19.91 11.38
C GLU A 17 -2.39 20.25 11.28
N ARG A 18 -1.60 19.99 12.32
CA ARG A 18 -0.15 20.06 12.26
C ARG A 18 0.31 18.96 11.30
N ILE A 19 0.81 19.39 10.14
CA ILE A 19 1.48 18.55 9.17
C ILE A 19 2.63 17.85 9.91
N ALA A 20 2.46 16.57 10.20
CA ALA A 20 3.51 15.76 10.81
C ALA A 20 4.74 15.78 9.89
N GLU A 21 5.90 16.12 10.43
CA GLU A 21 7.12 16.20 9.64
C GLU A 21 7.48 14.82 9.07
N PRO A 22 7.76 14.73 7.75
CA PRO A 22 8.24 13.49 7.15
C PRO A 22 9.54 13.02 7.81
N MET A 23 9.57 11.76 8.20
CA MET A 23 10.77 11.07 8.69
C MET A 23 11.21 9.98 7.71
N SER A 24 12.47 9.58 7.76
CA SER A 24 12.94 8.41 7.02
C SER A 24 12.30 7.15 7.58
N LEU A 25 11.84 6.24 6.72
CA LEU A 25 11.33 4.94 7.17
C LEU A 25 12.42 4.12 7.88
N ASN A 26 13.71 4.39 7.60
CA ASN A 26 14.81 3.74 8.31
C ASN A 26 14.85 4.12 9.79
N ASP A 27 14.43 5.32 10.15
CA ASP A 27 14.42 5.77 11.55
C ASP A 27 13.35 5.02 12.35
N ALA A 28 12.30 4.54 11.68
CA ALA A 28 11.27 3.70 12.30
C ALA A 28 11.79 2.31 12.72
N ARG A 29 13.00 1.90 12.32
CA ARG A 29 13.62 0.64 12.77
C ARG A 29 13.81 0.58 14.28
N ALA A 30 14.02 1.73 14.92
CA ALA A 30 14.22 1.84 16.36
C ALA A 30 12.94 1.56 17.17
N LEU A 31 11.77 1.59 16.53
CA LEU A 31 10.50 1.35 17.20
C LEU A 31 10.31 -0.15 17.50
N MET A 32 9.76 -0.48 18.67
CA MET A 32 9.45 -1.87 19.00
C MET A 32 8.34 -2.43 18.11
N ALA A 33 7.30 -1.63 17.82
CA ALA A 33 6.30 -1.98 16.83
C ALA A 33 5.69 -0.78 16.12
N TYR A 34 5.29 -0.98 14.87
CA TYR A 34 4.55 0.01 14.11
C TYR A 34 3.65 -0.60 13.05
N VAL A 35 2.65 0.17 12.62
CA VAL A 35 1.80 -0.12 11.47
C VAL A 35 2.20 0.80 10.33
N LEU A 36 2.45 0.26 9.13
CA LEU A 36 2.74 1.04 7.93
C LEU A 36 1.54 1.04 6.99
N LEU A 37 0.91 2.20 6.87
CA LEU A 37 -0.20 2.48 5.98
C LEU A 37 0.30 3.04 4.65
N GLY A 38 -0.48 2.77 3.61
CA GLY A 38 -0.26 3.36 2.30
C GLY A 38 -1.22 2.77 1.28
N ASP A 39 -1.49 3.52 0.23
CA ASP A 39 -2.36 3.07 -0.86
C ASP A 39 -1.80 1.85 -1.60
N PRO A 40 -2.64 1.13 -2.37
CA PRO A 40 -2.18 0.09 -3.26
C PRO A 40 -1.04 0.59 -4.17
N GLY A 41 0.01 -0.21 -4.33
CA GLY A 41 1.15 0.15 -5.18
C GLY A 41 2.17 1.12 -4.57
N MET A 42 1.93 1.68 -3.38
CA MET A 42 2.85 2.61 -2.69
C MET A 42 4.24 2.03 -2.35
N GLY A 43 4.42 0.72 -2.50
CA GLY A 43 5.68 0.03 -2.23
C GLY A 43 5.86 -0.46 -0.79
N LYS A 44 4.78 -0.69 -0.03
CA LYS A 44 4.82 -1.20 1.35
C LYS A 44 5.58 -2.52 1.47
N THR A 45 5.21 -3.51 0.65
CA THR A 45 5.85 -4.83 0.57
C THR A 45 7.35 -4.72 0.39
N GLU A 46 7.76 -3.91 -0.59
CA GLU A 46 9.16 -3.76 -0.92
C GLU A 46 9.95 -2.97 0.13
N ALA A 47 9.31 -1.98 0.76
CA ALA A 47 9.88 -1.29 1.90
C ALA A 47 10.09 -2.26 3.06
N PHE A 48 9.12 -3.12 3.38
CA PHE A 48 9.25 -4.12 4.44
C PHE A 48 10.35 -5.14 4.16
N ARG A 49 10.50 -5.62 2.92
CA ARG A 49 11.62 -6.51 2.53
C ARG A 49 12.97 -5.88 2.82
N GLN A 50 13.17 -4.61 2.43
CA GLN A 50 14.42 -3.88 2.72
C GLN A 50 14.65 -3.67 4.20
N GLN A 51 13.60 -3.31 4.95
CA GLN A 51 13.71 -3.11 6.39
C GLN A 51 14.09 -4.42 7.08
N ALA A 52 13.47 -5.54 6.68
CA ALA A 52 13.78 -6.88 7.19
C ALA A 52 15.23 -7.27 6.87
N GLU A 53 15.65 -7.16 5.61
CA GLU A 53 17.03 -7.47 5.18
C GLU A 53 18.06 -6.65 5.95
N ALA A 54 17.81 -5.34 6.12
CA ALA A 54 18.75 -4.43 6.78
C ALA A 54 18.94 -4.70 8.28
N VAL A 55 17.97 -5.34 8.95
CA VAL A 55 18.05 -5.67 10.39
C VAL A 55 18.16 -7.19 10.64
N GLY A 56 18.22 -7.99 9.58
CA GLY A 56 18.14 -9.46 9.66
C GLY A 56 16.81 -9.97 10.20
N GLY A 57 15.72 -9.21 10.07
CA GLY A 57 14.38 -9.58 10.52
C GLY A 57 13.68 -10.57 9.59
N HIS A 58 12.50 -11.04 10.01
CA HIS A 58 11.71 -12.01 9.25
C HIS A 58 10.62 -11.30 8.45
N PHE A 59 10.60 -11.45 7.13
CA PHE A 59 9.52 -10.95 6.26
C PHE A 59 8.53 -12.06 5.93
N ILE A 60 7.23 -11.80 6.07
CA ILE A 60 6.15 -12.77 5.78
C ILE A 60 4.85 -12.06 5.39
N ASN A 61 4.06 -12.63 4.48
CA ASN A 61 2.70 -12.14 4.21
C ASN A 61 1.79 -12.49 5.41
N ALA A 62 0.86 -11.60 5.76
CA ALA A 62 -0.17 -11.82 6.76
C ALA A 62 -0.93 -13.14 6.56
N GLY A 63 -1.26 -13.52 5.32
CA GLY A 63 -1.91 -14.78 5.01
C GLY A 63 -1.07 -15.99 5.43
N ASP A 64 0.19 -16.02 5.01
CA ASP A 64 1.14 -17.09 5.35
C ASP A 64 1.43 -17.15 6.85
N PHE A 65 1.59 -15.99 7.48
CA PHE A 65 1.82 -15.89 8.93
C PHE A 65 0.68 -16.51 9.74
N LEU A 66 -0.57 -16.34 9.28
CA LEU A 66 -1.73 -16.96 9.89
C LEU A 66 -1.77 -18.49 9.67
N ALA A 67 -1.24 -18.97 8.55
CA ALA A 67 -1.18 -20.39 8.21
C ALA A 67 -0.03 -21.15 8.89
N LEU A 68 0.92 -20.46 9.53
CA LEU A 68 2.05 -21.11 10.22
C LEU A 68 1.59 -21.88 11.46
N ASP A 69 1.75 -23.20 11.49
CA ASP A 69 1.51 -23.99 12.70
C ASP A 69 2.66 -23.91 13.71
N ASP A 70 3.89 -24.07 13.22
CA ASP A 70 5.14 -23.91 13.98
C ASP A 70 6.18 -23.20 13.11
N HIS A 71 7.04 -22.38 13.73
CA HIS A 71 8.12 -21.67 13.05
C HIS A 71 9.26 -21.40 14.05
N PRO A 72 10.24 -22.31 14.16
CA PRO A 72 11.30 -22.23 15.17
C PRO A 72 12.04 -20.89 15.21
N GLU A 73 12.28 -20.28 14.05
CA GLU A 73 13.01 -19.01 13.97
C GLU A 73 12.23 -17.80 14.51
N LEU A 74 10.89 -17.87 14.51
CA LEU A 74 10.05 -16.79 15.05
C LEU A 74 9.81 -16.94 16.55
N LYS A 75 9.96 -18.17 17.06
CA LYS A 75 9.64 -18.52 18.44
C LYS A 75 10.57 -17.82 19.43
N ASN A 76 10.03 -16.86 20.17
CA ASN A 76 10.74 -15.96 21.08
C ASN A 76 11.90 -15.21 20.39
N SER A 77 11.75 -14.94 19.09
CA SER A 77 12.77 -14.21 18.34
C SER A 77 12.91 -12.80 18.88
N MET A 78 14.17 -12.37 19.06
CA MET A 78 14.51 -10.98 19.37
C MET A 78 14.51 -10.11 18.10
N LEU A 79 14.51 -10.73 16.93
CA LEU A 79 14.50 -10.04 15.65
C LEU A 79 13.06 -9.63 15.28
N PRO A 80 12.88 -8.47 14.65
CA PRO A 80 11.55 -8.02 14.27
C PRO A 80 10.94 -8.89 13.17
N VAL A 81 9.64 -9.16 13.30
CA VAL A 81 8.83 -9.74 12.23
C VAL A 81 8.11 -8.65 11.44
N PHE A 82 8.20 -8.69 10.12
CA PHE A 82 7.56 -7.79 9.16
C PHE A 82 6.43 -8.53 8.46
N ILE A 83 5.20 -8.21 8.85
CA ILE A 83 3.97 -8.86 8.39
C ILE A 83 3.32 -7.94 7.34
N ASP A 84 3.28 -8.38 6.09
CA ASP A 84 2.78 -7.59 4.97
C ASP A 84 1.34 -7.96 4.59
N GLY A 85 0.49 -6.96 4.32
CA GLY A 85 -0.82 -7.18 3.69
C GLY A 85 -1.95 -7.58 4.64
N LEU A 86 -2.13 -6.90 5.78
CA LEU A 86 -3.29 -7.13 6.65
C LEU A 86 -4.63 -7.04 5.89
N ASP A 87 -4.74 -6.11 4.95
CA ASP A 87 -5.93 -5.91 4.12
C ASP A 87 -6.27 -7.11 3.22
N GLU A 88 -5.27 -7.88 2.78
CA GLU A 88 -5.47 -9.03 1.88
C GLU A 88 -6.21 -10.17 2.59
N THR A 89 -5.95 -10.36 3.89
CA THR A 89 -6.65 -11.35 4.73
C THR A 89 -8.11 -10.98 5.00
N ARG A 90 -8.47 -9.69 4.93
CA ARG A 90 -9.86 -9.21 5.09
C ARG A 90 -10.69 -9.45 3.84
N ALA A 91 -10.07 -9.37 2.66
CA ALA A 91 -10.75 -9.57 1.38
C ALA A 91 -11.10 -11.04 1.08
N GLY A 92 -10.45 -12.01 1.73
CA GLY A 92 -10.69 -13.44 1.57
C GLY A 92 -11.64 -14.07 2.61
N SER A 93 -11.95 -13.37 3.70
CA SER A 93 -12.79 -13.89 4.78
C SER A 93 -14.26 -13.57 4.55
N THR A 94 -15.11 -14.59 4.37
CA THR A 94 -16.59 -14.47 4.36
C THR A 94 -17.16 -14.14 5.74
N VAL A 95 -16.33 -14.12 6.79
CA VAL A 95 -16.71 -13.81 8.17
C VAL A 95 -16.09 -12.47 8.55
N ALA A 96 -16.95 -11.47 8.76
CA ALA A 96 -16.71 -10.14 9.34
C ALA A 96 -15.24 -9.69 9.50
N GLY A 97 -14.84 -8.62 8.82
CA GLY A 97 -13.46 -8.06 8.77
C GLY A 97 -12.77 -7.66 10.08
N ARG A 98 -13.30 -8.02 11.25
CA ARG A 98 -12.66 -7.94 12.58
C ARG A 98 -11.77 -9.14 12.91
N VAL A 99 -12.01 -10.30 12.28
CA VAL A 99 -11.28 -11.56 12.56
C VAL A 99 -9.78 -11.48 12.26
N PRO A 100 -9.29 -10.82 11.20
CA PRO A 100 -7.90 -11.00 10.82
C PRO A 100 -6.88 -10.37 11.77
N LEU A 101 -7.15 -9.19 12.33
CA LEU A 101 -6.23 -8.55 13.28
C LEU A 101 -6.11 -9.34 14.58
N ASP A 102 -7.22 -9.87 15.11
CA ASP A 102 -7.20 -10.67 16.33
C ASP A 102 -6.45 -12.00 16.11
N SER A 103 -6.57 -12.61 14.93
CA SER A 103 -5.77 -13.78 14.56
C SER A 103 -4.27 -13.46 14.48
N ILE A 104 -3.87 -12.33 13.89
CA ILE A 104 -2.47 -11.88 13.87
C ILE A 104 -1.95 -11.70 15.31
N ARG A 105 -2.72 -11.04 16.18
CA ARG A 105 -2.36 -10.84 17.59
C ARG A 105 -2.16 -12.16 18.32
N ASN A 106 -3.03 -13.13 18.10
CA ASN A 106 -2.91 -14.45 18.70
C ASN A 106 -1.66 -15.19 18.22
N LYS A 107 -1.33 -15.11 16.93
CA LYS A 107 -0.09 -15.68 16.38
C LYS A 107 1.17 -15.01 16.93
N LEU A 108 1.18 -13.68 17.02
CA LEU A 108 2.28 -12.93 17.65
C LEU A 108 2.49 -13.38 19.11
N ARG A 109 1.41 -13.58 19.88
CA ARG A 109 1.49 -14.13 21.25
C ARG A 109 1.97 -15.58 21.27
N GLN A 110 1.44 -16.42 20.39
CA GLN A 110 1.81 -17.84 20.29
C GLN A 110 3.31 -18.01 20.03
N PHE A 111 3.87 -17.20 19.13
CA PHE A 111 5.29 -17.22 18.81
C PHE A 111 6.15 -16.36 19.74
N GLY A 112 5.58 -15.59 20.68
CA GLY A 112 6.35 -14.72 21.55
C GLY A 112 7.08 -13.60 20.79
N CYS A 113 6.50 -13.12 19.68
CA CYS A 113 7.09 -12.05 18.89
C CYS A 113 6.82 -10.70 19.56
N HIS A 114 7.86 -10.13 20.18
CA HIS A 114 7.76 -8.86 20.90
C HIS A 114 8.03 -7.64 20.01
N SER A 115 8.77 -7.81 18.92
CA SER A 115 9.07 -6.76 17.95
C SER A 115 8.41 -7.09 16.62
N PHE A 116 7.48 -6.26 16.15
CA PHE A 116 6.73 -6.55 14.93
C PHE A 116 6.41 -5.30 14.11
N ARG A 117 6.16 -5.47 12.81
CA ARG A 117 5.74 -4.42 11.88
C ARG A 117 4.60 -4.95 11.06
N LEU A 118 3.54 -4.19 10.87
CA LEU A 118 2.35 -4.63 10.14
C LEU A 118 2.03 -3.66 9.02
N SER A 119 1.88 -4.12 7.78
CA SER A 119 1.45 -3.27 6.67
C SER A 119 -0.05 -3.40 6.42
N CYS A 120 -0.70 -2.29 6.02
CA CYS A 120 -2.11 -2.29 5.65
C CYS A 120 -2.39 -1.18 4.62
N ARG A 121 -3.50 -1.28 3.90
CA ARG A 121 -4.06 -0.15 3.14
C ARG A 121 -4.61 0.92 4.09
N ALA A 122 -4.41 2.18 3.74
CA ALA A 122 -4.92 3.30 4.53
C ALA A 122 -6.45 3.26 4.67
N ALA A 123 -7.16 2.94 3.58
CA ALA A 123 -8.63 2.83 3.58
C ALA A 123 -9.17 1.65 4.42
N ASP A 124 -8.35 0.63 4.64
CA ASP A 124 -8.73 -0.57 5.41
C ASP A 124 -8.28 -0.48 6.88
N TRP A 125 -7.62 0.60 7.29
CA TRP A 125 -7.23 0.82 8.69
C TRP A 125 -8.39 1.43 9.50
N PHE A 126 -8.80 0.78 10.60
CA PHE A 126 -9.91 1.28 11.42
C PHE A 126 -9.51 2.33 12.47
N GLY A 127 -8.26 2.78 12.49
CA GLY A 127 -7.79 3.82 13.43
C GLY A 127 -7.57 3.28 14.84
N ASN A 128 -7.92 4.10 15.84
CA ASN A 128 -7.66 3.86 17.27
C ASN A 128 -8.11 2.48 17.78
N PRO A 129 -9.26 1.90 17.35
CA PRO A 129 -9.63 0.55 17.75
C PRO A 129 -8.60 -0.53 17.35
N ASP A 130 -8.04 -0.45 16.15
CA ASP A 130 -7.04 -1.41 15.69
C ASP A 130 -5.67 -1.12 16.35
N ALA A 131 -5.31 0.15 16.53
CA ALA A 131 -4.11 0.55 17.28
C ALA A 131 -4.13 0.05 18.72
N ALA A 132 -5.21 0.28 19.47
CA ALA A 132 -5.35 -0.11 20.88
C ALA A 132 -5.23 -1.64 21.07
N LYS A 133 -5.74 -2.42 20.11
CA LYS A 133 -5.58 -3.88 20.13
C LYS A 133 -4.12 -4.32 20.02
N LEU A 134 -3.35 -3.67 19.14
CA LEU A 134 -1.91 -3.92 18.98
C LEU A 134 -1.10 -3.39 20.17
N GLN A 135 -1.46 -2.23 20.71
CA GLN A 135 -0.86 -1.65 21.91
C GLN A 135 -0.90 -2.63 23.09
N ALA A 136 -1.98 -3.38 23.25
CA ALA A 136 -2.11 -4.41 24.30
C ALA A 136 -1.16 -5.62 24.16
N LEU A 137 -0.32 -5.67 23.11
CA LEU A 137 0.77 -6.64 22.97
C LEU A 137 2.11 -6.10 23.48
N LEU A 138 2.24 -4.78 23.63
CA LEU A 138 3.50 -4.12 23.94
C LEU A 138 3.67 -3.92 25.46
N PRO A 139 4.92 -3.84 25.95
CA PRO A 139 5.20 -3.37 27.31
C PRO A 139 4.63 -1.97 27.57
N ALA A 140 4.35 -1.64 28.82
CA ALA A 140 3.77 -0.34 29.20
C ALA A 140 4.65 0.89 28.86
N ALA A 141 5.96 0.68 28.66
CA ALA A 141 6.90 1.74 28.29
C ALA A 141 6.96 2.01 26.78
N GLU A 142 6.26 1.20 25.97
CA GLU A 142 6.35 1.21 24.52
C GLU A 142 5.01 1.57 23.90
N GLU A 143 5.02 2.25 22.76
CA GLU A 143 3.82 2.72 22.08
C GLU A 143 3.78 2.26 20.62
N ILE A 144 2.63 1.74 20.19
CA ILE A 144 2.39 1.40 18.80
C ILE A 144 2.33 2.68 17.96
N GLN A 145 3.21 2.82 16.99
CA GLN A 145 3.18 3.95 16.07
C GLN A 145 2.43 3.58 14.79
N VAL A 146 1.58 4.47 14.29
CA VAL A 146 0.94 4.33 12.97
C VAL A 146 1.64 5.29 12.02
N LEU A 147 2.23 4.74 10.96
CA LEU A 147 3.02 5.47 9.98
C LEU A 147 2.29 5.45 8.64
N THR A 148 2.24 6.56 7.93
CA THR A 148 1.74 6.62 6.55
C THR A 148 2.90 6.84 5.60
N LEU A 149 3.11 5.89 4.68
CA LEU A 149 4.13 5.99 3.64
C LEU A 149 3.82 7.17 2.72
N GLN A 150 4.82 8.01 2.47
CA GLN A 150 4.66 9.17 1.61
C GLN A 150 4.76 8.79 0.13
N PRO A 151 4.15 9.59 -0.77
CA PRO A 151 4.37 9.47 -2.20
C PRO A 151 5.87 9.59 -2.56
N LEU A 152 6.24 9.14 -3.77
CA LEU A 152 7.58 9.35 -4.30
C LEU A 152 7.90 10.84 -4.43
N THR A 153 9.11 11.23 -4.06
CA THR A 153 9.62 12.57 -4.37
C THR A 153 10.04 12.66 -5.84
N ALA A 154 10.20 13.88 -6.37
CA ALA A 154 10.70 14.07 -7.74
C ALA A 154 12.06 13.35 -7.97
N LEU A 155 12.95 13.39 -6.98
CA LEU A 155 14.24 12.70 -7.03
C LEU A 155 14.07 11.18 -7.09
N ASP A 156 13.12 10.63 -6.35
CA ASP A 156 12.82 9.19 -6.39
C ASP A 156 12.30 8.77 -7.76
N VAL A 157 11.37 9.56 -8.32
CA VAL A 157 10.78 9.32 -9.65
C VAL A 157 11.89 9.28 -10.70
N GLU A 158 12.76 10.27 -10.72
CA GLU A 158 13.90 10.31 -11.63
C GLU A 158 14.82 9.09 -11.47
N ALA A 159 15.16 8.74 -10.24
CA ALA A 159 16.05 7.60 -9.96
C ALA A 159 15.43 6.28 -10.45
N ILE A 160 14.14 6.07 -10.19
CA ILE A 160 13.39 4.89 -10.66
C ILE A 160 13.33 4.85 -12.18
N LEU A 161 13.00 5.96 -12.85
CA LEU A 161 12.92 6.03 -14.31
C LEU A 161 14.26 5.65 -14.97
N ARG A 162 15.39 6.17 -14.47
CA ARG A 162 16.73 5.84 -14.99
C ARG A 162 17.09 4.38 -14.73
N LYS A 163 16.97 3.94 -13.48
CA LYS A 163 17.56 2.66 -13.03
C LYS A 163 16.68 1.45 -13.29
N ASN A 164 15.35 1.61 -13.27
CA ASN A 164 14.41 0.48 -13.38
C ASN A 164 13.80 0.36 -14.76
N HIS A 165 13.74 1.46 -15.52
CA HIS A 165 13.01 1.52 -16.78
C HIS A 165 13.86 2.00 -17.96
N SER A 166 15.15 2.26 -17.74
CA SER A 166 16.09 2.70 -18.80
C SER A 166 15.63 3.93 -19.56
N ILE A 167 14.86 4.82 -18.90
CA ILE A 167 14.48 6.11 -19.48
C ILE A 167 15.71 7.01 -19.48
N GLY A 168 16.22 7.34 -20.67
CA GLY A 168 17.43 8.14 -20.85
C GLY A 168 17.28 9.57 -20.34
N ASP A 169 16.10 10.17 -20.56
CA ASP A 169 15.75 11.51 -20.08
C ASP A 169 14.49 11.49 -19.21
N PRO A 170 14.63 11.30 -17.88
CA PRO A 170 13.51 11.35 -16.95
C PRO A 170 12.83 12.72 -16.87
N HIS A 171 13.56 13.81 -17.10
CA HIS A 171 12.95 15.14 -17.03
C HIS A 171 11.96 15.33 -18.16
N ALA A 172 12.33 14.96 -19.39
CA ALA A 172 11.40 14.97 -20.52
C ALA A 172 10.17 14.09 -20.25
N PHE A 173 10.36 12.90 -19.67
CA PHE A 173 9.25 12.01 -19.29
C PHE A 173 8.30 12.67 -18.28
N ILE A 174 8.85 13.27 -17.21
CA ILE A 174 8.06 13.95 -16.16
C ILE A 174 7.32 15.15 -16.76
N THR A 175 7.97 15.94 -17.62
CA THR A 175 7.33 17.06 -18.31
C THR A 175 6.19 16.61 -19.22
N SER A 176 6.38 15.55 -20.02
CA SER A 176 5.32 14.99 -20.86
C SER A 176 4.13 14.49 -20.02
N ALA A 177 4.40 13.75 -18.94
CA ALA A 177 3.34 13.29 -18.03
C ALA A 177 2.54 14.47 -17.44
N ALA A 178 3.21 15.55 -17.04
CA ALA A 178 2.55 16.75 -16.52
C ALA A 178 1.67 17.44 -17.59
N GLN A 179 2.15 17.54 -18.83
CA GLN A 179 1.37 18.10 -19.95
C GLN A 179 0.09 17.29 -20.23
N HIS A 180 0.11 15.99 -19.95
CA HIS A 180 -1.06 15.12 -20.07
C HIS A 180 -1.91 15.02 -18.80
N GLY A 181 -1.54 15.69 -17.70
CA GLY A 181 -2.27 15.65 -16.43
C GLY A 181 -2.13 14.32 -15.68
N LEU A 182 -0.99 13.64 -15.82
CA LEU A 182 -0.70 12.35 -15.18
C LEU A 182 0.34 12.44 -14.05
N THR A 183 0.61 13.65 -13.54
CA THR A 183 1.62 13.89 -12.50
C THR A 183 1.43 13.00 -11.28
N ASP A 184 0.21 12.86 -10.77
CA ASP A 184 -0.08 12.08 -9.57
C ASP A 184 0.23 10.58 -9.75
N LEU A 185 0.11 10.07 -10.97
CA LEU A 185 0.47 8.69 -11.30
C LEU A 185 1.98 8.46 -11.25
N LEU A 186 2.81 9.51 -11.30
CA LEU A 186 4.25 9.35 -11.13
C LEU A 186 4.64 9.19 -9.66
N LEU A 187 3.80 9.66 -8.73
CA LEU A 187 4.10 9.67 -7.30
C LEU A 187 3.87 8.30 -6.64
N ASN A 188 3.23 7.36 -7.35
CA ASN A 188 3.03 5.98 -6.91
C ASN A 188 3.98 5.04 -7.70
N PRO A 189 4.83 4.24 -7.03
CA PRO A 189 5.80 3.36 -7.70
C PRO A 189 5.20 2.41 -8.73
N GLN A 190 4.02 1.85 -8.44
CA GLN A 190 3.36 0.91 -9.36
C GLN A 190 2.90 1.62 -10.63
N THR A 191 2.20 2.75 -10.50
CA THR A 191 1.69 3.49 -11.66
C THR A 191 2.81 4.16 -12.44
N LEU A 192 3.88 4.61 -11.77
CA LEU A 192 5.11 5.07 -12.42
C LEU A 192 5.72 3.96 -13.29
N GLY A 193 5.93 2.77 -12.72
CA GLY A 193 6.53 1.66 -13.45
C GLY A 193 5.64 1.15 -14.58
N MET A 194 4.32 1.22 -14.41
CA MET A 194 3.33 0.90 -15.43
C MET A 194 3.41 1.88 -16.62
N LEU A 195 3.43 3.19 -16.36
CA LEU A 195 3.57 4.21 -17.38
C LEU A 195 4.93 4.12 -18.09
N ALA A 196 6.01 3.99 -17.33
CA ALA A 196 7.36 3.88 -17.89
C ALA A 196 7.49 2.67 -18.84
N LYS A 197 6.87 1.53 -18.50
CA LYS A 197 6.79 0.35 -19.38
C LYS A 197 5.96 0.61 -20.64
N ALA A 198 4.86 1.35 -20.53
CA ALA A 198 3.97 1.62 -21.66
C ALA A 198 4.60 2.60 -22.67
N ILE A 199 5.27 3.63 -22.18
CA ILE A 199 5.92 4.69 -22.98
C ILE A 199 7.29 4.23 -23.52
N GLY A 200 8.00 3.38 -22.75
CA GLY A 200 9.30 2.84 -23.12
C GLY A 200 10.44 3.86 -23.13
N PRO A 201 11.68 3.42 -23.42
CA PRO A 201 12.90 4.24 -23.32
C PRO A 201 12.96 5.41 -24.31
N ASN A 202 12.19 5.34 -25.40
CA ASN A 202 12.16 6.35 -26.45
C ASN A 202 11.16 7.49 -26.18
N ASN A 203 10.54 7.51 -24.99
CA ASN A 203 9.56 8.52 -24.59
C ASN A 203 8.38 8.67 -25.59
N GLN A 204 7.84 7.54 -26.06
CA GLN A 204 6.78 7.51 -27.08
C GLN A 204 5.40 7.72 -26.45
N TRP A 205 5.05 8.99 -26.21
CA TRP A 205 3.72 9.37 -25.74
C TRP A 205 2.69 9.36 -26.87
N PRO A 206 1.45 8.88 -26.61
CA PRO A 206 0.35 9.08 -27.55
C PRO A 206 0.10 10.58 -27.82
N GLU A 207 -0.24 10.91 -29.06
CA GLU A 207 -0.36 12.32 -29.50
C GLU A 207 -1.51 13.08 -28.84
N THR A 208 -2.58 12.38 -28.47
CA THR A 208 -3.79 12.99 -27.92
C THR A 208 -3.95 12.67 -26.44
N ARG A 209 -4.49 13.64 -25.69
CA ARG A 209 -4.89 13.44 -24.29
C ARG A 209 -5.80 12.23 -24.15
N GLN A 210 -6.77 12.05 -25.05
CA GLN A 210 -7.67 10.88 -25.05
C GLN A 210 -6.89 9.56 -25.12
N ALA A 211 -5.98 9.41 -26.09
CA ALA A 211 -5.21 8.19 -26.25
C ALA A 211 -4.30 7.90 -25.04
N VAL A 212 -3.79 8.94 -24.38
CA VAL A 212 -3.04 8.83 -23.13
C VAL A 212 -3.91 8.27 -22.00
N TYR A 213 -5.14 8.78 -21.84
CA TYR A 213 -6.08 8.26 -20.83
C TYR A 213 -6.53 6.84 -21.13
N GLU A 214 -6.84 6.51 -22.38
CA GLU A 214 -7.22 5.15 -22.79
C GLU A 214 -6.09 4.15 -22.49
N MET A 215 -4.86 4.50 -22.87
CA MET A 215 -3.67 3.72 -22.52
C MET A 215 -3.54 3.54 -21.00
N ALA A 216 -3.70 4.61 -20.21
CA ALA A 216 -3.60 4.52 -18.76
C ALA A 216 -4.69 3.61 -18.17
N CYS A 217 -5.94 3.74 -18.61
CA CYS A 217 -7.05 2.90 -18.19
C CYS A 217 -6.83 1.41 -18.53
N ASP A 218 -6.35 1.12 -19.74
CA ASP A 218 -6.02 -0.23 -20.19
C ASP A 218 -4.92 -0.88 -19.36
N ARG A 219 -4.04 -0.08 -18.75
CA ARG A 219 -3.01 -0.58 -17.85
C ARG A 219 -3.53 -0.72 -16.42
N LEU A 220 -4.29 0.24 -15.90
CA LEU A 220 -4.83 0.23 -14.54
C LEU A 220 -5.83 -0.90 -14.29
N VAL A 221 -6.54 -1.36 -15.33
CA VAL A 221 -7.51 -2.46 -15.21
C VAL A 221 -6.85 -3.82 -14.96
N LEU A 222 -5.55 -3.95 -15.23
CA LEU A 222 -4.83 -5.22 -15.09
C LEU A 222 -4.51 -5.52 -13.62
N GLU A 223 -4.77 -6.76 -13.19
CA GLU A 223 -4.24 -7.25 -11.92
C GLU A 223 -2.74 -7.56 -12.07
N HIS A 224 -1.94 -6.88 -11.27
CA HIS A 224 -0.48 -6.95 -11.33
C HIS A 224 0.09 -7.93 -10.31
N ASN A 225 -0.67 -8.29 -9.27
CA ASN A 225 -0.31 -9.32 -8.30
C ASN A 225 -0.62 -10.71 -8.88
N GLU A 226 0.40 -11.57 -8.98
CA GLU A 226 0.30 -12.90 -9.58
C GLU A 226 -0.57 -13.87 -8.76
N GLU A 227 -0.49 -13.81 -7.43
CA GLU A 227 -1.33 -14.60 -6.52
C GLU A 227 -2.79 -14.19 -6.67
N HIS A 228 -3.07 -12.89 -6.75
CA HIS A 228 -4.41 -12.37 -6.97
C HIS A 228 -4.98 -12.79 -8.33
N ARG A 229 -4.16 -12.71 -9.40
CA ARG A 229 -4.55 -13.21 -10.72
C ARG A 229 -4.93 -14.68 -10.66
N THR A 230 -4.13 -15.49 -9.98
CA THR A 230 -4.35 -16.94 -9.87
C THR A 230 -5.60 -17.25 -9.05
N ALA A 231 -5.77 -16.60 -7.89
CA ALA A 231 -6.90 -16.79 -6.99
C ALA A 231 -8.24 -16.34 -7.61
N ARG A 232 -8.24 -15.27 -8.40
CA ARG A 232 -9.44 -14.71 -9.03
C ARG A 232 -9.62 -15.15 -10.49
N TYR A 233 -8.74 -15.98 -11.03
CA TYR A 233 -8.72 -16.33 -12.46
C TYR A 233 -10.09 -16.79 -12.99
N LYS A 234 -10.83 -17.58 -12.20
CA LYS A 234 -12.14 -18.12 -12.60
C LYS A 234 -13.31 -17.15 -12.44
N SER A 235 -13.15 -16.08 -11.68
CA SER A 235 -14.22 -15.13 -11.33
C SER A 235 -13.91 -13.67 -11.71
N ALA A 236 -12.75 -13.42 -12.32
CA ALA A 236 -12.33 -12.09 -12.73
C ALA A 236 -13.30 -11.55 -13.81
N PRO A 237 -13.89 -10.37 -13.60
CA PRO A 237 -14.70 -9.75 -14.64
C PRO A 237 -13.83 -9.40 -15.85
N ASP A 238 -14.42 -9.52 -17.04
CA ASP A 238 -13.82 -9.05 -18.28
C ASP A 238 -13.32 -7.59 -18.17
N HIS A 239 -12.12 -7.31 -18.71
CA HIS A 239 -11.49 -6.00 -18.59
C HIS A 239 -12.33 -4.89 -19.22
N ASP A 240 -12.99 -5.15 -20.35
CA ASP A 240 -13.86 -4.15 -20.97
C ASP A 240 -15.11 -3.90 -20.13
N ARG A 241 -15.64 -4.93 -19.46
CA ARG A 241 -16.73 -4.77 -18.50
C ARG A 241 -16.31 -3.91 -17.30
N LEU A 242 -15.10 -4.09 -16.77
CA LEU A 242 -14.55 -3.26 -15.69
C LEU A 242 -14.38 -1.81 -16.14
N LYS A 243 -13.78 -1.59 -17.32
CA LYS A 243 -13.61 -0.25 -17.89
C LYS A 243 -14.96 0.45 -18.09
N ARG A 244 -15.97 -0.24 -18.64
CA ARG A 244 -17.33 0.30 -18.80
C ARG A 244 -17.97 0.66 -17.45
N ALA A 245 -17.83 -0.19 -16.44
CA ALA A 245 -18.36 0.08 -15.11
C ALA A 245 -17.68 1.30 -14.45
N ALA A 246 -16.35 1.39 -14.54
CA ALA A 246 -15.59 2.53 -14.05
C ALA A 246 -15.97 3.82 -14.80
N ALA A 247 -16.06 3.77 -16.14
CA ALA A 247 -16.48 4.91 -16.95
C ALA A 247 -17.88 5.41 -16.57
N TYR A 248 -18.83 4.49 -16.32
CA TYR A 248 -20.16 4.84 -15.84
C TYR A 248 -20.12 5.56 -14.48
N LEU A 249 -19.34 5.04 -13.52
CA LEU A 249 -19.17 5.68 -12.21
C LEU A 249 -18.52 7.06 -12.34
N CYS A 250 -17.45 7.21 -13.13
CA CYS A 250 -16.83 8.51 -13.37
C CYS A 250 -17.80 9.51 -14.01
N ALA A 251 -18.62 9.07 -14.97
CA ALA A 251 -19.65 9.92 -15.57
C ALA A 251 -20.67 10.38 -14.52
N VAL A 252 -21.16 9.47 -13.67
CA VAL A 252 -22.06 9.83 -12.56
C VAL A 252 -21.40 10.82 -11.61
N GLN A 253 -20.13 10.59 -11.23
CA GLN A 253 -19.39 11.48 -10.33
C GLN A 253 -19.28 12.90 -10.89
N LEU A 254 -18.92 13.03 -12.17
CA LEU A 254 -18.78 14.32 -12.84
C LEU A 254 -20.12 15.03 -13.00
N ILE A 255 -21.17 14.30 -13.41
CA ILE A 255 -22.50 14.88 -13.64
C ILE A 255 -23.16 15.32 -12.32
N ALA A 256 -22.95 14.56 -11.26
CA ALA A 256 -23.53 14.84 -9.95
C ALA A 256 -22.62 15.69 -9.04
N ASP A 257 -21.46 16.14 -9.55
CA ASP A 257 -20.46 16.92 -8.80
C ASP A 257 -20.07 16.28 -7.45
N LEU A 258 -19.84 14.96 -7.47
CA LEU A 258 -19.49 14.18 -6.28
C LEU A 258 -17.97 14.17 -6.08
N ALA A 259 -17.54 14.30 -4.82
CA ALA A 259 -16.13 14.13 -4.47
C ALA A 259 -15.63 12.68 -4.64
N GLY A 260 -16.54 11.69 -4.64
CA GLY A 260 -16.21 10.29 -4.87
C GLY A 260 -17.31 9.33 -4.45
N PHE A 261 -17.01 8.03 -4.51
CA PHE A 261 -17.90 6.96 -4.09
C PHE A 261 -17.39 6.31 -2.80
N SER A 262 -18.28 6.10 -1.83
CA SER A 262 -18.02 5.27 -0.66
C SER A 262 -18.74 3.93 -0.82
N PRO A 263 -18.09 2.79 -0.53
CA PRO A 263 -18.81 1.54 -0.46
C PRO A 263 -19.82 1.60 0.70
N LEU A 264 -21.11 1.44 0.37
CA LEU A 264 -22.27 1.65 1.25
C LEU A 264 -22.30 0.84 2.57
N TRP A 265 -21.34 -0.06 2.81
CA TRP A 265 -21.20 -0.73 4.11
C TRP A 265 -20.58 0.17 5.19
N ALA A 266 -19.84 1.22 4.82
CA ALA A 266 -19.20 2.14 5.77
C ALA A 266 -20.19 3.16 6.40
N LEU A 267 -21.32 3.42 5.75
CA LEU A 267 -22.33 4.38 6.22
C LEU A 267 -23.37 3.76 7.17
N LEU A 268 -23.61 2.44 7.10
CA LEU A 268 -24.58 1.76 7.98
C LEU A 268 -24.13 1.66 9.46
N HIS A 269 -22.86 1.97 9.76
CA HIS A 269 -22.34 2.01 11.13
C HIS A 269 -22.04 3.42 11.67
N LYS A 270 -22.17 4.48 10.86
CA LYS A 270 -22.02 5.88 11.33
C LYS A 270 -23.32 6.53 11.82
N SER A 271 -24.46 5.84 11.75
CA SER A 271 -25.76 6.37 12.21
C SER A 271 -26.37 5.59 13.39
N ARG A 272 -25.58 4.82 14.13
CA ARG A 272 -26.00 4.25 15.42
C ARG A 272 -24.86 4.30 16.44
N CYS A 273 -24.63 5.48 16.99
CA CYS A 273 -24.36 5.77 18.39
C CYS A 273 -24.35 7.29 18.57
#